data_AF-A0A377Q118-F1
#
_entry.id   AF-A0A377Q118-F1
#
_cell.length_a   1.000
_cell.length_b   1.000
_cell.length_c   1.000
_cell.angle_alpha   90.00
_cell.angle_beta   90.00
_cell.angle_gamma   90.00
#
_symmetry.space_group_name_H-M   'P 1'
#
loop_
_entity.id
_entity.type
_entity.pdbx_description
1 polymer ?
#
loop_
_entity_poly.entity_id
_entity_poly.type
_entity_poly.pdbx_seq_one_letter_code
_entity_poly.pdbx_strand_id
1 'polypeptide(L)'
;MNIYQELNNNKNILLIFGGFASHPTHFKNFIPKNYDWILVFNYQHLKFEILNNLLPSLQDKTFHLFAFSMGVWAANLFLNSTQCPLKFASKTAINGTEYGIDETYGIHPKLFALTQKRFNLESFKNNLFGEHLPKTQNFIFLEVSLLKKELQFFLDHRKIIENQFPWDRVIISLKDEVFFTEIQENFWHYKGYQNQISKIQAPHFVFFDWEFYAKI
;
A
#
# COMPACT_ATOMS: atom_id res chain seq x y z
N MET A 1 13.34 -2.60 2.28
CA MET A 1 12.44 -1.66 1.59
C MET A 1 13.28 -0.64 0.89
N ASN A 2 12.84 -0.20 -0.27
CA ASN A 2 13.45 0.86 -1.06
C ASN A 2 12.58 2.11 -1.02
N ILE A 3 13.19 3.25 -1.28
CA ILE A 3 12.52 4.54 -1.36
C ILE A 3 12.80 5.13 -2.75
N TYR A 4 11.74 5.54 -3.42
CA TYR A 4 11.79 6.38 -4.61
C TYR A 4 11.17 7.73 -4.28
N GLN A 5 11.68 8.80 -4.88
CA GLN A 5 11.11 10.14 -4.73
C GLN A 5 11.19 10.91 -6.03
N GLU A 6 10.16 11.70 -6.31
CA GLU A 6 10.16 12.74 -7.35
C GLU A 6 9.69 14.04 -6.67
N LEU A 7 10.63 14.96 -6.46
CA LEU A 7 10.42 16.21 -5.73
C LEU A 7 10.59 17.39 -6.70
N ASN A 8 9.51 18.11 -6.96
CA ASN A 8 9.45 19.27 -7.84
C ASN A 8 9.14 20.56 -7.05
N ASN A 9 9.37 20.54 -5.73
CA ASN A 9 9.14 21.63 -4.80
C ASN A 9 7.65 22.04 -4.69
N ASN A 10 6.75 21.07 -4.86
CA ASN A 10 5.34 21.29 -4.57
C ASN A 10 5.11 21.49 -3.07
N LYS A 11 3.93 22.00 -2.70
CA LYS A 11 3.52 22.15 -1.29
C LYS A 11 3.04 20.83 -0.67
N ASN A 12 2.46 19.96 -1.50
CA ASN A 12 1.88 18.70 -1.07
C ASN A 12 2.79 17.54 -1.47
N ILE A 13 2.95 16.57 -0.56
CA ILE A 13 3.66 15.32 -0.80
C ILE A 13 2.69 14.16 -0.62
N LEU A 14 2.64 13.29 -1.61
CA LEU A 14 1.99 11.99 -1.50
C LEU A 14 3.02 10.94 -1.06
N LEU A 15 2.95 10.54 0.20
CA LEU A 15 3.73 9.42 0.73
C LEU A 15 2.96 8.12 0.49
N ILE A 16 3.48 7.28 -0.39
CA ILE A 16 2.87 6.02 -0.78
C ILE A 16 3.64 4.86 -0.15
N PHE A 17 2.96 4.03 0.64
CA PHE A 17 3.43 2.70 0.98
C PHE A 17 2.81 1.72 -0.02
N GLY A 18 3.64 1.25 -0.96
CA GLY A 18 3.21 0.35 -2.02
C GLY A 18 2.87 -1.06 -1.50
N GLY A 19 2.10 -1.80 -2.30
CA GLY A 19 1.90 -3.22 -2.08
C GLY A 19 3.12 -4.06 -2.47
N PHE A 20 3.01 -5.37 -2.27
CA PHE A 20 3.95 -6.34 -2.85
C PHE A 20 4.15 -6.10 -4.36
N ALA A 21 5.39 -6.28 -4.84
CA ALA A 21 5.78 -6.11 -6.25
C ALA A 21 5.57 -4.69 -6.81
N SER A 22 5.34 -3.69 -5.95
CA SER A 22 5.19 -2.30 -6.39
C SER A 22 6.46 -1.75 -7.03
N HIS A 23 6.29 -0.87 -8.01
CA HIS A 23 7.39 -0.20 -8.69
C HIS A 23 6.98 1.25 -9.03
N PRO A 24 7.92 2.23 -9.09
CA PRO A 24 7.57 3.62 -9.41
C PRO A 24 6.75 3.79 -10.70
N THR A 25 7.01 2.98 -11.74
CA THR A 25 6.26 3.06 -13.00
C THR A 25 4.78 2.72 -12.85
N HIS A 26 4.36 2.04 -11.79
CA HIS A 26 2.95 1.75 -11.52
C HIS A 26 2.17 3.00 -11.12
N PHE A 27 2.82 3.95 -10.45
CA PHE A 27 2.15 5.09 -9.84
C PHE A 27 2.35 6.39 -10.61
N LYS A 28 3.49 6.54 -11.30
CA LYS A 28 3.96 7.81 -11.88
C LYS A 28 2.88 8.55 -12.69
N ASN A 29 2.12 7.84 -13.50
CA ASN A 29 1.11 8.44 -14.38
C ASN A 29 -0.17 8.87 -13.65
N PHE A 30 -0.32 8.49 -12.38
CA PHE A 30 -1.49 8.79 -11.55
C PHE A 30 -1.21 9.88 -10.51
N ILE A 31 0.05 10.25 -10.31
CA ILE A 31 0.40 11.32 -9.38
C ILE A 31 -0.05 12.67 -9.96
N PRO A 32 -0.87 13.46 -9.25
CA PRO A 32 -1.25 14.78 -9.71
C PRO A 32 -0.03 15.70 -9.83
N LYS A 33 0.01 16.55 -10.86
CA LYS A 33 1.17 17.42 -11.16
C LYS A 33 1.55 18.38 -10.03
N ASN A 34 0.61 18.72 -9.17
CA ASN A 34 0.79 19.61 -8.01
C ASN A 34 1.21 18.86 -6.73
N TYR A 35 1.57 17.59 -6.84
CA TYR A 35 2.12 16.78 -5.77
C TYR A 35 3.55 16.36 -6.10
N ASP A 36 4.41 16.50 -5.10
CA ASP A 36 5.61 15.69 -5.00
C ASP A 36 5.20 14.32 -4.46
N TRP A 37 6.02 13.28 -4.66
CA TRP A 37 5.66 11.96 -4.14
C TRP A 37 6.87 11.14 -3.75
N ILE A 38 6.65 10.32 -2.72
CA ILE A 38 7.62 9.38 -2.17
C ILE A 38 6.95 8.02 -2.17
N LEU A 39 7.61 7.01 -2.74
CA LEU A 39 7.15 5.63 -2.73
C LEU A 39 8.09 4.78 -1.87
N VAL A 40 7.52 4.10 -0.88
CA VAL A 40 8.15 3.02 -0.13
C VAL A 40 7.69 1.69 -0.72
N PHE A 41 8.62 0.85 -1.17
CA PHE A 41 8.31 -0.39 -1.89
C PHE A 41 9.42 -1.45 -1.74
N ASN A 42 9.28 -2.62 -2.39
CA ASN A 42 10.30 -3.68 -2.42
C ASN A 42 10.80 -4.07 -1.01
N TYR A 43 9.89 -4.62 -0.21
CA TYR A 43 10.11 -4.91 1.20
C TYR A 43 11.01 -6.14 1.39
N GLN A 44 12.29 -5.89 1.66
CA GLN A 44 13.26 -6.93 2.10
C GLN A 44 13.79 -6.68 3.51
N HIS A 45 13.39 -5.57 4.13
CA HIS A 45 13.69 -5.12 5.49
C HIS A 45 12.80 -3.91 5.81
N LEU A 46 12.62 -3.57 7.10
CA LEU A 46 11.84 -2.41 7.58
C LEU A 46 12.74 -1.41 8.32
N LYS A 47 13.77 -0.92 7.64
CA LYS A 47 14.69 0.08 8.21
C LYS A 47 14.09 1.47 8.06
N PHE A 48 13.06 1.76 8.86
CA PHE A 48 12.31 3.03 8.78
C PHE A 48 13.17 4.26 9.07
N GLU A 49 14.32 4.10 9.72
CA GLU A 49 15.36 5.13 9.88
C GLU A 49 15.72 5.84 8.56
N ILE A 50 15.74 5.12 7.43
CA ILE A 50 16.07 5.71 6.12
C ILE A 50 15.01 6.74 5.73
N LEU A 51 13.73 6.41 5.95
CA LEU A 51 12.63 7.34 5.70
C LEU A 51 12.65 8.46 6.75
N ASN A 52 12.82 8.15 8.03
CA ASN A 52 12.87 9.15 9.11
C ASN A 52 13.99 10.18 8.93
N ASN A 53 15.10 9.82 8.29
CA ASN A 53 16.19 10.76 8.02
C ASN A 53 15.87 11.70 6.84
N LEU A 54 15.01 11.26 5.92
CA LEU A 54 14.56 12.07 4.78
C LEU A 54 13.51 13.10 5.20
N LEU A 55 12.51 12.68 5.98
CA LEU A 55 11.31 13.46 6.27
C LEU A 55 11.54 14.84 6.93
N PRO A 56 12.51 15.05 7.84
CA PRO A 56 12.76 16.35 8.47
C PRO A 56 13.11 17.46 7.48
N SER A 57 13.77 17.13 6.37
CA SER A 57 14.10 18.10 5.31
C SER A 57 12.87 18.59 4.53
N LEU A 58 11.72 17.96 4.75
CA LEU A 58 10.45 18.21 4.06
C LEU A 58 9.35 18.64 5.05
N GLN A 59 9.72 19.02 6.28
CA GLN A 59 8.77 19.31 7.36
C GLN A 59 7.83 20.51 7.07
N ASP A 60 8.18 21.39 6.13
CA ASP A 60 7.37 22.51 5.66
C ASP A 60 6.27 22.08 4.68
N LYS A 61 6.30 20.83 4.22
CA LYS A 61 5.37 20.27 3.24
C LYS A 61 4.15 19.64 3.92
N THR A 62 3.05 19.61 3.19
CA THR A 62 1.81 18.93 3.63
C THR A 62 1.82 17.49 3.14
N PHE A 63 1.77 16.53 4.07
CA PHE A 63 1.82 15.10 3.72
C PHE A 63 0.44 14.47 3.66
N HIS A 64 0.21 13.71 2.60
CA HIS A 64 -0.92 12.78 2.47
C HIS A 64 -0.34 11.36 2.37
N LEU A 65 -0.79 10.46 3.25
CA LEU A 65 -0.34 9.08 3.28
C LEU A 65 -1.33 8.18 2.55
N PHE A 66 -0.86 7.48 1.52
CA PHE A 66 -1.58 6.38 0.88
C PHE A 66 -0.88 5.08 1.16
N ALA A 67 -1.58 4.14 1.78
CA ALA A 67 -1.06 2.81 2.02
C ALA A 67 -1.89 1.80 1.25
N PHE A 68 -1.23 1.03 0.38
CA PHE A 68 -1.89 0.12 -0.56
C PHE A 68 -1.50 -1.33 -0.27
N SER A 69 -2.49 -2.23 -0.17
CA SER A 69 -2.25 -3.67 -0.03
C SER A 69 -1.39 -3.98 1.21
N MET A 70 -0.34 -4.80 1.07
CA MET A 70 0.67 -5.05 2.11
C MET A 70 1.37 -3.77 2.62
N GLY A 71 1.29 -2.67 1.86
CA GLY A 71 1.73 -1.35 2.29
C GLY A 71 0.91 -0.80 3.46
N VAL A 72 -0.35 -1.21 3.66
CA VAL A 72 -1.16 -0.85 4.85
C VAL A 72 -0.52 -1.39 6.12
N TRP A 73 -0.13 -2.67 6.11
CA TRP A 73 0.63 -3.28 7.20
C TRP A 73 1.97 -2.55 7.43
N ALA A 74 2.73 -2.30 6.36
CA ALA A 74 4.03 -1.63 6.48
C ALA A 74 3.89 -0.18 7.01
N ALA A 75 2.86 0.56 6.57
CA ALA A 75 2.55 1.90 7.05
C ALA A 75 2.11 1.88 8.51
N ASN A 76 1.29 0.91 8.92
CA ASN A 76 0.90 0.73 10.32
C ASN A 76 2.15 0.52 11.21
N LEU A 77 3.08 -0.33 10.78
CA LEU A 77 4.35 -0.51 11.49
C LEU A 77 5.16 0.79 11.52
N PHE A 78 5.24 1.53 10.41
CA PHE A 78 5.96 2.80 10.35
C PHE A 78 5.41 3.83 11.35
N LEU A 79 4.10 4.07 11.29
CA LEU A 79 3.39 5.02 12.15
C LEU A 79 3.59 4.69 13.64
N ASN A 80 3.59 3.41 14.01
CA ASN A 80 3.76 2.98 15.40
C ASN A 80 5.22 2.74 15.82
N SER A 81 6.17 2.69 14.87
CA SER A 81 7.60 2.48 15.16
C SER A 81 8.33 3.76 15.58
N THR A 82 7.72 4.92 15.38
CA THR A 82 8.36 6.22 15.55
C THR A 82 7.41 7.20 16.21
N GLN A 83 7.94 8.15 16.97
CA GLN A 83 7.28 9.45 17.12
C GLN A 83 7.42 10.15 15.77
N CYS A 84 6.61 9.74 14.78
CA CYS A 84 6.65 10.31 13.44
C CYS A 84 6.46 11.83 13.59
N PRO A 85 7.46 12.66 13.26
CA PRO A 85 7.37 14.11 13.49
C PRO A 85 6.37 14.78 12.54
N LEU A 86 5.92 14.04 11.52
CA LEU A 86 5.04 14.56 10.48
C LEU A 86 3.58 14.56 10.94
N LYS A 87 2.94 15.71 10.72
CA LYS A 87 1.48 15.79 10.71
C LYS A 87 0.99 15.46 9.30
N PHE A 88 0.28 14.35 9.17
CA PHE A 88 -0.41 14.02 7.94
C PHE A 88 -1.71 14.81 7.85
N ALA A 89 -1.96 15.45 6.71
CA ALA A 89 -3.25 16.07 6.40
C ALA A 89 -4.34 15.02 6.15
N SER A 90 -3.96 13.85 5.60
CA SER A 90 -4.85 12.72 5.44
C SER A 90 -4.08 11.40 5.36
N LYS A 91 -4.69 10.31 5.83
CA LYS A 91 -4.17 8.94 5.75
C LYS A 91 -5.26 8.04 5.18
N THR A 92 -5.00 7.44 4.03
CA THR A 92 -5.93 6.52 3.35
C THR A 92 -5.34 5.12 3.30
N ALA A 93 -6.06 4.13 3.84
CA ALA A 93 -5.79 2.72 3.60
C ALA A 93 -6.55 2.25 2.35
N ILE A 94 -5.90 1.47 1.50
CA ILE A 94 -6.43 1.07 0.20
C ILE A 94 -6.20 -0.42 0.03
N ASN A 95 -7.27 -1.19 -0.14
CA ASN A 95 -7.22 -2.60 -0.50
C ASN A 95 -6.27 -3.44 0.35
N GLY A 96 -6.30 -3.25 1.66
CA GLY A 96 -5.37 -3.87 2.59
C GLY A 96 -5.81 -3.68 4.03
N THR A 97 -5.18 -4.43 4.94
CA THR A 97 -5.46 -4.38 6.37
C THR A 97 -4.17 -4.14 7.16
N GLU A 98 -4.30 -3.66 8.39
CA GLU A 98 -3.14 -3.39 9.25
C GLU A 98 -2.39 -4.67 9.63
N TYR A 99 -3.05 -5.82 9.53
CA TYR A 99 -2.49 -7.12 9.86
C TYR A 99 -1.81 -7.78 8.66
N GLY A 100 -2.24 -7.45 7.42
CA GLY A 100 -1.67 -7.96 6.18
C GLY A 100 -1.88 -9.46 6.00
N ILE A 101 -1.09 -10.28 6.69
CA ILE A 101 -1.17 -11.74 6.70
C ILE A 101 -1.72 -12.20 8.06
N ASP A 102 -2.97 -12.64 8.08
CA ASP A 102 -3.67 -13.11 9.28
C ASP A 102 -4.77 -14.10 8.89
N GLU A 103 -5.14 -15.01 9.79
CA GLU A 103 -6.16 -16.04 9.51
C GLU A 103 -7.58 -15.47 9.40
N THR A 104 -7.86 -14.35 10.05
CA THR A 104 -9.20 -13.76 10.12
C THR A 104 -9.27 -12.41 9.39
N TYR A 105 -8.25 -11.58 9.55
CA TYR A 105 -8.28 -10.17 9.19
C TYR A 105 -7.26 -9.79 8.10
N GLY A 106 -6.77 -10.78 7.35
CA GLY A 106 -5.81 -10.58 6.27
C GLY A 106 -5.78 -11.74 5.29
N ILE A 107 -4.74 -11.80 4.47
CA ILE A 107 -4.52 -12.96 3.60
C ILE A 107 -4.09 -14.13 4.48
N HIS A 108 -4.84 -15.22 4.41
CA HIS A 108 -4.58 -16.41 5.23
C HIS A 108 -3.11 -16.88 5.08
N PRO A 109 -2.35 -17.11 6.17
CA PRO A 109 -0.93 -17.45 6.13
C PRO A 109 -0.59 -18.66 5.23
N LYS A 110 -1.38 -19.74 5.31
CA LYS A 110 -1.24 -20.91 4.42
C LYS A 110 -1.39 -20.55 2.94
N LEU A 111 -2.39 -19.73 2.59
CA LEU A 111 -2.58 -19.28 1.21
C LEU A 111 -1.41 -18.42 0.75
N PHE A 112 -0.97 -17.47 1.58
CA PHE A 112 0.18 -16.62 1.28
C PHE A 112 1.47 -17.43 1.08
N ALA A 113 1.71 -18.44 1.92
CA ALA A 113 2.85 -19.34 1.79
C ALA A 113 2.80 -20.19 0.51
N LEU A 114 1.61 -20.61 0.07
CA LEU A 114 1.43 -21.27 -1.22
C LEU A 114 1.71 -20.32 -2.38
N THR A 115 1.23 -19.07 -2.31
CA THR A 115 1.52 -18.01 -3.28
C THR A 115 3.02 -17.77 -3.37
N GLN A 116 3.74 -17.67 -2.26
CA GLN A 116 5.20 -17.51 -2.25
C GLN A 116 5.90 -18.66 -2.98
N LYS A 117 5.54 -19.91 -2.66
CA LYS A 117 6.18 -21.09 -3.27
C LYS A 117 5.90 -21.21 -4.76
N ARG A 118 4.66 -20.95 -5.17
CA ARG A 118 4.16 -21.14 -6.55
C ARG A 118 3.99 -19.83 -7.32
N PHE A 119 4.66 -18.77 -6.88
CA PHE A 119 4.45 -17.44 -7.44
C PHE A 119 4.58 -17.43 -8.96
N ASN A 120 3.55 -16.90 -9.61
CA ASN A 120 3.47 -16.70 -11.05
C ASN A 120 3.11 -15.23 -11.30
N LEU A 121 4.00 -14.51 -11.98
CA LEU A 121 3.86 -13.08 -12.20
C LEU A 121 2.63 -12.74 -13.06
N GLU A 122 2.35 -13.51 -14.11
CA GLU A 122 1.22 -13.22 -15.00
C GLU A 122 -0.13 -13.44 -14.32
N SER A 123 -0.28 -14.53 -13.56
CA SER A 123 -1.46 -14.72 -12.71
C SER A 123 -1.62 -13.60 -11.68
N PHE A 124 -0.53 -13.17 -11.05
CA PHE A 124 -0.57 -12.05 -10.11
C PHE A 124 -0.98 -10.74 -10.79
N LYS A 125 -0.47 -10.44 -11.99
CA LYS A 125 -0.85 -9.26 -12.75
C LYS A 125 -2.33 -9.26 -13.13
N ASN A 126 -2.90 -10.42 -13.48
CA ASN A 126 -4.35 -10.55 -13.72
C ASN A 126 -5.15 -10.16 -12.47
N ASN A 127 -4.84 -10.74 -11.30
CA ASN A 127 -5.54 -10.45 -10.06
C ASN A 127 -5.32 -8.99 -9.58
N LEU A 128 -4.12 -8.44 -9.83
CA LEU A 128 -3.74 -7.09 -9.44
C LEU A 128 -4.50 -6.03 -10.26
N PHE A 129 -4.57 -6.20 -11.58
CA PHE A 129 -5.05 -5.16 -12.49
C PHE A 129 -6.43 -5.43 -13.08
N GLY A 130 -6.95 -6.65 -13.00
CA GLY A 130 -8.25 -7.03 -13.57
C GLY A 130 -8.43 -6.53 -15.01
N GLU A 131 -9.52 -5.81 -15.24
CA GLU A 131 -9.86 -5.20 -16.53
C GLU A 131 -8.85 -4.17 -17.04
N HIS A 132 -7.96 -3.66 -16.17
CA HIS A 132 -6.94 -2.67 -16.54
C HIS A 132 -5.62 -3.28 -16.96
N LEU A 133 -5.47 -4.61 -16.94
CA LEU A 133 -4.23 -5.28 -17.38
C LEU A 133 -3.71 -4.80 -18.76
N PRO A 134 -4.56 -4.58 -19.78
CA PRO A 134 -4.08 -4.08 -21.08
C PRO A 134 -3.42 -2.68 -21.02
N LYS A 135 -3.69 -1.89 -19.97
CA LYS A 135 -3.12 -0.55 -19.77
C LYS A 135 -1.75 -0.57 -19.09
N THR A 136 -1.26 -1.74 -18.66
CA THR A 136 -0.04 -1.84 -17.82
C THR A 136 1.20 -2.23 -18.62
N GLN A 137 1.22 -2.04 -19.94
CA GLN A 137 2.32 -2.49 -20.81
C GLN A 137 3.67 -1.89 -20.43
N ASN A 138 3.68 -0.65 -19.91
CA ASN A 138 4.89 0.06 -19.49
C ASN A 138 5.22 -0.15 -18.00
N PHE A 139 4.47 -0.99 -17.28
CA PHE A 139 4.72 -1.25 -15.87
C PHE A 139 5.84 -2.27 -15.72
N ILE A 140 6.75 -1.98 -14.80
CA ILE A 140 7.96 -2.77 -14.61
C ILE A 140 7.77 -3.61 -13.36
N PHE A 141 7.97 -4.91 -13.49
CA PHE A 141 8.01 -5.84 -12.38
C PHE A 141 9.44 -6.38 -12.24
N LEU A 142 9.85 -6.63 -11.00
CA LEU A 142 11.12 -7.30 -10.74
C LEU A 142 11.05 -8.77 -11.19
N GLU A 143 12.23 -9.36 -11.39
CA GLU A 143 12.39 -10.79 -11.64
C GLU A 143 11.67 -11.63 -10.57
N VAL A 144 11.06 -12.74 -10.99
CA VAL A 144 10.28 -13.64 -10.11
C VAL A 144 11.06 -14.09 -8.88
N SER A 145 12.37 -14.29 -9.00
CA SER A 145 13.23 -14.68 -7.87
C SER A 145 13.34 -13.60 -6.79
N LEU A 146 13.33 -12.31 -7.16
CA LEU A 146 13.33 -11.18 -6.24
C LEU A 146 11.94 -10.99 -5.62
N LEU A 147 10.89 -11.14 -6.41
CA LEU A 147 9.50 -11.08 -5.92
C LEU A 147 9.22 -12.18 -4.89
N LYS A 148 9.73 -13.40 -5.11
CA LYS A 148 9.64 -14.48 -4.12
C LYS A 148 10.37 -14.17 -2.81
N LYS A 149 11.47 -13.40 -2.85
CA LYS A 149 12.16 -12.93 -1.64
C LYS A 149 11.35 -11.89 -0.89
N GLU A 150 10.69 -10.97 -1.59
CA GLU A 150 9.77 -10.00 -0.98
C GLU A 150 8.55 -10.69 -0.34
N LEU A 151 7.96 -11.70 -1.00
CA LEU A 151 6.90 -12.51 -0.39
C LEU A 151 7.38 -13.26 0.85
N GLN A 152 8.59 -13.85 0.79
CA GLN A 152 9.18 -14.52 1.94
C GLN A 152 9.40 -13.54 3.10
N PHE A 153 9.85 -12.33 2.80
CA PHE A 153 10.02 -11.28 3.80
C PHE A 153 8.72 -11.03 4.58
N PHE A 154 7.58 -10.88 3.91
CA PHE A 154 6.30 -10.68 4.60
C PHE A 154 5.90 -11.87 5.48
N LEU A 155 6.11 -13.11 5.01
CA LEU A 155 5.83 -14.32 5.79
C LEU A 155 6.65 -14.37 7.08
N ASP A 156 7.93 -13.99 7.01
CA ASP A 156 8.87 -14.05 8.12
C ASP A 156 8.63 -12.93 9.14
N HIS A 157 8.04 -11.81 8.72
CA HIS A 157 7.95 -10.59 9.54
C HIS A 157 6.52 -10.22 9.94
N ARG A 158 5.55 -11.14 9.85
CA ARG A 158 4.12 -10.96 10.19
C ARG A 158 3.87 -10.49 11.63
N LYS A 159 4.12 -9.21 11.89
CA LYS A 159 3.93 -8.57 13.19
C LYS A 159 2.57 -7.88 13.20
N ILE A 160 1.76 -8.22 14.19
CA ILE A 160 0.52 -7.51 14.51
C ILE A 160 0.86 -6.41 15.52
N ILE A 161 0.50 -5.17 15.19
CA ILE A 161 0.58 -4.02 16.09
C ILE A 161 -0.76 -3.31 16.04
N GLU A 162 -1.31 -3.02 17.21
CA GLU A 162 -2.50 -2.18 17.33
C GLU A 162 -2.16 -0.76 16.92
N ASN A 163 -2.91 -0.25 15.95
CA ASN A 163 -2.68 1.06 15.42
C ASN A 163 -3.11 2.15 16.40
N GLN A 164 -2.16 3.02 16.78
CA GLN A 164 -2.43 4.21 17.60
C GLN A 164 -2.78 5.45 16.77
N PHE A 165 -2.66 5.38 15.44
CA PHE A 165 -2.79 6.50 14.51
C PHE A 165 -3.95 6.26 13.53
N PRO A 166 -5.14 6.84 13.78
CA PRO A 166 -6.34 6.46 13.07
C PRO A 166 -6.30 6.83 11.58
N TRP A 167 -6.81 5.96 10.72
CA TRP A 167 -7.00 6.24 9.30
C TRP A 167 -8.14 7.24 9.08
N ASP A 168 -7.97 8.15 8.13
CA ASP A 168 -9.01 9.14 7.81
C ASP A 168 -10.00 8.56 6.79
N ARG A 169 -9.54 7.63 5.94
CA ARG A 169 -10.33 6.98 4.90
C ARG A 169 -9.86 5.56 4.67
N VAL A 170 -10.79 4.68 4.35
CA VAL A 170 -10.53 3.30 3.92
C VAL A 170 -11.18 3.09 2.57
N ILE A 171 -10.47 2.50 1.62
CA ILE A 171 -10.99 2.18 0.30
C ILE A 171 -10.92 0.69 0.07
N ILE A 172 -12.05 0.13 -0.33
CA ILE A 172 -12.22 -1.29 -0.57
C ILE A 172 -12.75 -1.49 -1.99
N SER A 173 -11.98 -2.20 -2.80
CA SER A 173 -12.37 -2.65 -4.13
C SER A 173 -13.34 -3.82 -4.05
N LEU A 174 -14.41 -3.75 -4.83
CA LEU A 174 -15.42 -4.80 -4.91
C LEU A 174 -15.01 -5.97 -5.82
N LYS A 175 -13.97 -5.80 -6.64
CA LYS A 175 -13.40 -6.85 -7.51
C LYS A 175 -11.97 -7.22 -7.10
N ASP A 176 -11.65 -7.10 -5.81
CA ASP A 176 -10.32 -7.38 -5.30
C ASP A 176 -10.05 -8.90 -5.22
N GLU A 177 -9.14 -9.38 -6.07
CA GLU A 177 -8.73 -10.79 -6.12
C GLU A 177 -7.39 -11.06 -5.40
N VAL A 178 -6.89 -10.10 -4.62
CA VAL A 178 -5.67 -10.22 -3.82
C VAL A 178 -6.01 -10.16 -2.32
N PHE A 179 -6.73 -9.12 -1.91
CA PHE A 179 -7.31 -8.96 -0.58
C PHE A 179 -8.83 -8.97 -0.70
N PHE A 180 -9.48 -10.11 -0.47
CA PHE A 180 -10.92 -10.22 -0.68
C PHE A 180 -11.71 -9.16 0.11
N THR A 181 -12.69 -8.54 -0.55
CA THR A 181 -13.53 -7.46 -0.01
C THR A 181 -14.08 -7.79 1.38
N GLU A 182 -14.65 -8.98 1.55
CA GLU A 182 -15.25 -9.42 2.82
C GLU A 182 -14.23 -9.43 3.98
N ILE A 183 -12.99 -9.88 3.72
CA ILE A 183 -11.93 -9.90 4.74
C ILE A 183 -11.59 -8.47 5.18
N GLN A 184 -11.49 -7.55 4.21
CA GLN A 184 -11.22 -6.14 4.50
C GLN A 184 -12.36 -5.51 5.29
N GLU A 185 -13.61 -5.73 4.89
CA GLU A 185 -14.79 -5.22 5.60
C GLU A 185 -14.86 -5.73 7.03
N ASN A 186 -14.66 -7.04 7.24
CA ASN A 186 -14.63 -7.64 8.56
C ASN A 186 -13.57 -6.99 9.46
N PHE A 187 -12.36 -6.79 8.92
CA PHE A 187 -11.29 -6.12 9.67
C PHE A 187 -11.63 -4.65 9.99
N TRP A 188 -12.04 -3.87 8.99
CA TRP A 188 -12.27 -2.44 9.19
C TRP A 188 -13.50 -2.17 10.05
N HIS A 189 -14.54 -3.00 9.99
CA HIS A 189 -15.67 -2.96 10.94
C HIS A 189 -15.25 -3.32 12.35
N TYR A 190 -14.45 -4.39 12.53
CA TYR A 190 -13.90 -4.77 13.83
C TYR A 190 -13.09 -3.62 14.44
N LYS A 191 -12.35 -2.87 13.62
CA LYS A 191 -11.58 -1.69 14.04
C LYS A 191 -12.41 -0.40 14.16
N GLY A 192 -13.72 -0.44 13.91
CA GLY A 192 -14.63 0.70 14.07
C GLY A 192 -14.63 1.72 12.92
N TYR A 193 -14.12 1.35 11.74
CA TYR A 193 -13.98 2.23 10.57
C TYR A 193 -15.19 2.22 9.62
N GLN A 194 -16.35 1.70 10.02
CA GLN A 194 -17.53 1.57 9.13
C GLN A 194 -17.91 2.88 8.41
N ASN A 195 -17.68 4.04 9.03
CA ASN A 195 -18.03 5.34 8.46
C ASN A 195 -16.95 5.92 7.54
N GLN A 196 -15.74 5.34 7.54
CA GLN A 196 -14.59 5.77 6.74
C GLN A 196 -14.44 4.93 5.46
N ILE A 197 -15.17 3.81 5.35
CA ILE A 197 -15.12 2.90 4.21
C ILE A 197 -15.80 3.52 2.99
N SER A 198 -15.07 3.62 1.89
CA SER A 198 -15.58 3.90 0.54
C SER A 198 -15.36 2.67 -0.33
N LYS A 199 -16.45 2.05 -0.79
CA LYS A 199 -16.36 0.90 -1.70
C LYS A 199 -16.37 1.37 -3.15
N ILE A 200 -15.53 0.78 -3.99
CA ILE A 200 -15.41 1.16 -5.40
C ILE A 200 -15.44 -0.06 -6.33
N GLN A 201 -15.93 0.14 -7.56
CA GLN A 201 -15.99 -0.88 -8.59
C GLN A 201 -14.66 -0.99 -9.35
N ALA A 202 -13.62 -1.42 -8.64
CA ALA A 202 -12.26 -1.50 -9.15
C ALA A 202 -11.62 -2.87 -8.83
N PRO A 203 -10.57 -3.28 -9.57
CA PRO A 203 -9.69 -4.38 -9.19
C PRO A 203 -8.81 -3.99 -7.99
N HIS A 204 -7.85 -4.83 -7.60
CA HIS A 204 -6.95 -4.55 -6.46
C HIS A 204 -6.16 -3.25 -6.66
N PHE A 205 -5.66 -2.96 -7.86
CA PHE A 205 -4.94 -1.72 -8.15
C PHE A 205 -5.89 -0.59 -8.59
N VAL A 206 -6.25 0.28 -7.64
CA VAL A 206 -7.31 1.30 -7.80
C VAL A 206 -6.90 2.56 -8.57
N PHE A 207 -5.60 2.77 -8.80
CA PHE A 207 -5.10 4.08 -9.23
C PHE A 207 -5.45 4.43 -10.69
N PHE A 208 -5.98 3.47 -11.46
CA PHE A 208 -6.55 3.74 -12.78
C PHE A 208 -7.85 4.55 -12.72
N ASP A 209 -8.57 4.49 -11.59
CA ASP A 209 -9.86 5.12 -11.41
C ASP A 209 -9.70 6.46 -10.68
N TRP A 210 -9.99 7.56 -11.39
CA TRP A 210 -9.80 8.93 -10.88
C TRP A 210 -10.67 9.28 -9.66
N GLU A 211 -11.75 8.55 -9.40
CA GLU A 211 -12.63 8.78 -8.25
C GLU A 211 -11.89 8.68 -6.90
N PHE A 212 -10.75 7.98 -6.88
CA PHE A 212 -9.85 7.89 -5.75
C PHE A 212 -9.29 9.26 -5.28
N TYR A 213 -9.01 10.16 -6.23
CA TYR A 213 -8.39 11.46 -6.01
C TYR A 213 -9.40 12.58 -5.68
N ALA A 214 -10.69 12.39 -5.95
CA ALA A 214 -11.72 13.43 -5.80
C ALA A 214 -11.98 13.88 -4.34
N LYS A 215 -11.32 13.25 -3.35
CA LYS A 215 -11.41 13.59 -1.92
C LYS A 215 -10.03 13.72 -1.24
N ILE A 216 -8.96 13.97 -2.00
CA ILE A 216 -7.66 14.40 -1.44
C ILE A 216 -7.67 15.92 -1.31
#